data_AF-A0A1D3LDE5-F1
#
_entry.id   AF-A0A1D3LDE5-F1
#
_cell.length_a   1.000
_cell.length_b   1.000
_cell.length_c   1.000
_cell.angle_alpha   90.00
_cell.angle_beta   90.00
_cell.angle_gamma   90.00
#
_symmetry.space_group_name_H-M   'P 1'
#
loop_
_entity.id
_entity.type
_entity.pdbx_description
1 polymer ?
#
loop_
_entity_poly.entity_id
_entity_poly.type
_entity_poly.pdbx_seq_one_letter_code
_entity_poly.pdbx_strand_id
1 'polypeptide(L)'
;MMNMCNSCSNTTHNNINKQNGIKLNKKNCIIITFCIFFVFFLSTLNNLFKYIHIKTSRYILTYSNILYLISFLSLNKQVELLIGLDDGILPIDEYINDLKKVLKRIEFFFVRRLVYWVYKLWEYAIRNRIKVKTFCKVGILLSVLNFLIQKNIQNDLIRIVCSFYLFPLLFILHISFKIVMRDFMVFQCDLLMNEFGFLLTFLNLSDSYYLIYSNTLIICLLRLVCFKILFNSGVHKFVYEGSQWLHLKGCENLFLCQPLPSILSHIAYCKFDKSLICFLIIISEVLSSWLIFCSSKLRILFYIIFINIHISCHIICNKIFLSYIFIILFFSSFDDSILNLFSTSGNVPDLYKNNGLVNLSIYLIVCLINIIISLFYLIFVFINFVPFLEKWDILDFQPFRNAYKLYYYFWPLNICNSYAMLTSTTKCRQEIIIEELHKIGNEYKWKYVNFNYKPGNINKIGSILWWGHIPRLEWKFYYFANSTEYNKKGTYPIYICSFLKKLYNREKGMISMFKEKHIQAVPLMIKLNLHDYKMNIKGCREMDDIPMKSFPPQECKPWECGKYWKRREVRVLETLKCRENKTN
;
A
#
# COMPACT_ATOMS: atom_id res chain seq x y z
N MET A 1 -17.21 5.36 8.84
CA MET A 1 -16.40 4.47 7.97
C MET A 1 -16.95 4.38 6.55
N MET A 2 -18.25 4.14 6.33
CA MET A 2 -18.86 4.21 4.97
C MET A 2 -18.67 5.57 4.29
N ASN A 3 -18.73 6.70 5.00
CA ASN A 3 -18.49 8.04 4.41
C ASN A 3 -17.04 8.56 4.51
N MET A 4 -16.13 7.91 5.24
CA MET A 4 -14.75 8.39 5.42
C MET A 4 -13.70 7.62 4.59
N CYS A 5 -14.02 6.40 4.15
CA CYS A 5 -13.17 5.67 3.19
C CYS A 5 -13.70 5.75 1.76
N ASN A 6 -14.96 6.15 1.56
CA ASN A 6 -15.50 6.40 0.21
C ASN A 6 -14.71 7.51 -0.52
N SER A 7 -14.16 8.49 0.20
CA SER A 7 -13.46 9.64 -0.39
C SER A 7 -12.06 9.32 -0.96
N CYS A 8 -11.32 8.36 -0.40
CA CYS A 8 -9.90 8.24 -0.74
C CYS A 8 -9.51 7.20 -1.80
N SER A 9 -10.39 6.32 -2.29
CA SER A 9 -9.99 5.43 -3.39
C SER A 9 -11.07 5.03 -4.39
N ASN A 10 -12.33 4.82 -3.98
CA ASN A 10 -13.30 4.18 -4.88
C ASN A 10 -14.46 5.07 -5.35
N THR A 11 -14.89 6.12 -4.64
CA THR A 11 -16.00 6.96 -5.14
C THR A 11 -15.56 8.22 -5.88
N THR A 12 -14.33 8.68 -5.67
CA THR A 12 -13.80 9.92 -6.27
C THR A 12 -13.32 9.76 -7.71
N HIS A 13 -12.93 8.55 -8.13
CA HIS A 13 -12.53 8.28 -9.51
C HIS A 13 -13.72 7.96 -10.45
N ASN A 14 -14.85 7.48 -9.92
CA ASN A 14 -15.95 6.96 -10.74
C ASN A 14 -16.74 8.01 -11.52
N ASN A 15 -16.73 9.28 -11.10
CA ASN A 15 -17.60 10.30 -11.68
C ASN A 15 -16.93 11.34 -12.60
N ILE A 16 -15.59 11.44 -12.65
CA ILE A 16 -14.94 12.55 -13.37
C ILE A 16 -14.08 12.07 -14.55
N ASN A 17 -13.49 10.87 -14.51
CA ASN A 17 -12.68 10.38 -15.65
C ASN A 17 -13.50 9.67 -16.75
N LYS A 18 -14.82 9.54 -16.58
CA LYS A 18 -15.73 8.93 -17.57
C LYS A 18 -15.81 9.68 -18.91
N GLN A 19 -15.33 10.92 -18.99
CA GLN A 19 -15.37 11.69 -20.24
C GLN A 19 -14.23 11.35 -21.21
N ASN A 20 -13.09 10.81 -20.74
CA ASN A 20 -11.89 10.62 -21.59
C ASN A 20 -11.33 9.19 -21.61
N GLY A 21 -11.97 8.23 -20.92
CA GLY A 21 -11.57 6.81 -20.93
C GLY A 21 -12.23 6.03 -22.09
N ILE A 22 -11.58 4.97 -22.56
CA ILE A 22 -12.17 4.04 -23.53
C ILE A 22 -13.44 3.45 -22.90
N LYS A 23 -14.61 3.71 -23.50
CA LYS A 23 -15.87 3.05 -23.12
C LYS A 23 -15.84 1.61 -23.61
N LEU A 24 -15.35 0.71 -22.78
CA LEU A 24 -15.42 -0.72 -23.03
C LEU A 24 -16.87 -1.21 -22.91
N ASN A 25 -17.31 -2.03 -23.86
CA ASN A 25 -18.64 -2.62 -23.82
C ASN A 25 -18.76 -3.53 -22.58
N LYS A 26 -19.83 -3.36 -21.78
CA LYS A 26 -20.09 -4.17 -20.58
C LYS A 26 -20.04 -5.66 -20.88
N LYS A 27 -20.56 -6.09 -22.03
CA LYS A 27 -20.51 -7.51 -22.46
C LYS A 27 -19.06 -8.03 -22.54
N ASN A 28 -18.15 -7.24 -23.11
CA ASN A 28 -16.74 -7.62 -23.25
C ASN A 28 -16.05 -7.72 -21.89
N CYS A 29 -16.35 -6.80 -20.97
CA CYS A 29 -15.78 -6.81 -19.61
C CYS A 29 -16.24 -8.04 -18.81
N ILE A 30 -17.51 -8.46 -18.98
CA ILE A 30 -18.05 -9.69 -18.42
C ILE A 30 -17.31 -10.91 -18.99
N ILE A 31 -17.16 -10.98 -20.32
CA ILE A 31 -16.43 -12.06 -21.00
C ILE A 31 -14.99 -12.16 -20.50
N ILE A 32 -14.28 -11.04 -20.37
CA ILE A 32 -12.92 -11.00 -19.84
C ILE A 32 -12.88 -11.53 -18.41
N THR A 33 -13.81 -11.10 -17.56
CA THR A 33 -13.85 -11.55 -16.16
C THR A 33 -14.13 -13.05 -16.04
N PHE A 34 -15.03 -13.59 -16.87
CA PHE A 34 -15.27 -15.04 -16.95
C PHE A 34 -14.07 -15.80 -17.49
N CYS A 35 -13.36 -15.25 -18.48
CA CYS A 35 -12.14 -15.84 -19.01
C CYS A 35 -11.06 -15.92 -17.92
N ILE A 36 -10.87 -14.84 -17.14
CA ILE A 36 -9.95 -14.85 -15.99
C ILE A 36 -10.35 -15.95 -14.99
N PHE A 37 -11.63 -16.04 -14.64
CA PHE A 37 -12.13 -17.06 -13.72
C PHE A 37 -11.87 -18.48 -14.23
N PHE A 38 -12.18 -18.74 -15.50
CA PHE A 38 -11.99 -20.04 -16.13
C PHE A 38 -10.50 -20.44 -16.21
N VAL A 39 -9.64 -19.54 -16.67
CA VAL A 39 -8.19 -19.79 -16.75
C VAL A 39 -7.58 -20.01 -15.36
N PHE A 40 -8.00 -19.22 -14.37
CA PHE A 40 -7.57 -19.42 -12.99
C PHE A 40 -7.99 -20.79 -12.46
N PHE A 41 -9.25 -21.19 -12.67
CA PHE A 41 -9.75 -22.49 -12.25
C PHE A 41 -8.98 -23.65 -12.91
N LEU A 42 -8.77 -23.58 -14.23
CA LEU A 42 -7.98 -24.59 -14.95
C LEU A 42 -6.53 -24.66 -14.42
N SER A 43 -5.94 -23.51 -14.12
CA SER A 43 -4.62 -23.44 -13.48
C SER A 43 -4.62 -24.13 -12.12
N THR A 44 -5.64 -23.90 -11.29
CA THR A 44 -5.71 -24.49 -9.94
C THR A 44 -5.82 -26.01 -10.00
N LEU A 45 -6.66 -26.55 -10.89
CA LEU A 45 -6.73 -28.00 -11.14
C LEU A 45 -5.38 -28.55 -11.60
N ASN A 46 -4.75 -27.92 -12.59
CA ASN A 46 -3.44 -28.37 -13.07
C ASN A 46 -2.37 -28.35 -11.96
N ASN A 47 -2.44 -27.41 -11.01
CA ASN A 47 -1.50 -27.37 -9.89
C ASN A 47 -1.77 -28.45 -8.84
N LEU A 48 -3.04 -28.75 -8.52
CA LEU A 48 -3.40 -29.80 -7.59
C LEU A 48 -2.91 -31.18 -8.03
N PHE A 49 -2.86 -31.45 -9.34
CA PHE A 49 -2.44 -32.75 -9.87
C PHE A 49 -0.92 -32.87 -10.12
N LYS A 50 -0.23 -31.78 -10.47
CA LYS A 50 1.15 -31.89 -11.01
C LYS A 50 2.25 -31.32 -10.12
N TYR A 51 1.95 -30.44 -9.17
CA TYR A 51 2.98 -29.67 -8.46
C TYR A 51 2.84 -29.78 -6.94
N ILE A 52 3.98 -29.70 -6.26
CA ILE A 52 4.10 -29.65 -4.80
C ILE A 52 4.75 -28.31 -4.44
N HIS A 53 4.28 -27.67 -3.36
CA HIS A 53 4.67 -26.30 -2.99
C HIS A 53 5.09 -26.14 -1.51
N ILE A 54 5.50 -27.23 -0.84
CA ILE A 54 5.83 -27.18 0.59
C ILE A 54 7.07 -26.31 0.81
N LYS A 55 8.16 -26.53 0.05
CA LYS A 55 9.35 -25.68 0.14
C LYS A 55 9.03 -24.24 -0.23
N THR A 56 8.25 -24.03 -1.31
CA THR A 56 7.79 -22.69 -1.69
C THR A 56 7.07 -22.00 -0.53
N SER A 57 6.15 -22.69 0.14
CA SER A 57 5.40 -22.15 1.27
C SER A 57 6.32 -21.75 2.44
N ARG A 58 7.33 -22.57 2.77
CA ARG A 58 8.31 -22.27 3.83
C ARG A 58 9.16 -21.04 3.53
N TYR A 59 9.59 -20.85 2.29
CA TYR A 59 10.30 -19.62 1.90
C TYR A 59 9.43 -18.37 2.06
N ILE A 60 8.17 -18.45 1.59
CA ILE A 60 7.20 -17.36 1.73
C ILE A 60 6.97 -17.04 3.22
N LEU A 61 6.69 -18.05 4.04
CA LEU A 61 6.48 -17.90 5.48
C LEU A 61 7.72 -17.29 6.17
N THR A 62 8.91 -17.80 5.87
CA THR A 62 10.16 -17.31 6.47
C THR A 62 10.40 -15.84 6.14
N TYR A 63 10.39 -15.48 4.85
CA TYR A 63 10.70 -14.11 4.43
C TYR A 63 9.57 -13.11 4.72
N SER A 64 8.32 -13.56 4.86
CA SER A 64 7.23 -12.69 5.28
C SER A 64 7.44 -12.08 6.66
N ASN A 65 8.18 -12.75 7.56
CA ASN A 65 8.54 -12.18 8.85
C ASN A 65 9.46 -10.95 8.71
N ILE A 66 10.33 -10.93 7.69
CA ILE A 66 11.16 -9.75 7.39
C ILE A 66 10.28 -8.57 6.92
N LEU A 67 9.19 -8.83 6.19
CA LEU A 67 8.24 -7.77 5.81
C LEU A 67 7.55 -7.16 7.04
N TYR A 68 7.08 -7.99 7.97
CA TYR A 68 6.53 -7.52 9.23
C TYR A 68 7.56 -6.72 10.03
N LEU A 69 8.80 -7.21 10.11
CA LEU A 69 9.91 -6.51 10.77
C LEU A 69 10.13 -5.11 10.19
N ILE A 70 10.25 -5.00 8.86
CA ILE A 70 10.45 -3.72 8.16
C ILE A 70 9.23 -2.80 8.36
N SER A 71 8.01 -3.32 8.30
CA SER A 71 6.78 -2.56 8.53
C SER A 71 6.76 -1.94 9.92
N PHE A 72 7.01 -2.75 10.97
CA PHE A 72 7.00 -2.26 12.34
C PHE A 72 8.19 -1.35 12.65
N LEU A 73 9.37 -1.58 12.08
CA LEU A 73 10.52 -0.67 12.18
C LEU A 73 10.22 0.70 11.54
N SER A 74 9.55 0.70 10.39
CA SER A 74 9.12 1.91 9.70
C SER A 74 8.10 2.70 10.52
N LEU A 75 7.12 2.01 11.13
CA LEU A 75 6.12 2.62 12.02
C LEU A 75 6.75 3.16 13.30
N ASN A 76 7.62 2.38 13.95
CA ASN A 76 8.29 2.71 15.21
C ASN A 76 9.03 4.07 15.19
N LYS A 77 9.46 4.54 14.01
CA LYS A 77 10.13 5.84 13.84
C LYS A 77 9.18 7.04 13.96
N GLN A 78 7.92 6.90 13.56
CA GLN A 78 6.98 8.03 13.39
C GLN A 78 5.66 7.88 14.17
N VAL A 79 5.35 6.70 14.71
CA VAL A 79 4.00 6.40 15.23
C VAL A 79 3.55 7.32 16.37
N GLU A 80 4.45 7.71 17.28
CA GLU A 80 4.12 8.64 18.38
C GLU A 80 3.78 10.03 17.88
N LEU A 81 4.42 10.49 16.81
CA LEU A 81 4.13 11.78 16.21
C LEU A 81 2.78 11.75 15.49
N LEU A 82 2.41 10.61 14.92
CA LEU A 82 1.17 10.49 14.16
C LEU A 82 -0.05 10.29 15.07
N ILE A 83 0.05 9.41 16.07
CA ILE A 83 -1.08 8.99 16.91
C ILE A 83 -0.70 8.85 18.40
N GLY A 84 0.37 9.47 18.87
CA GLY A 84 0.68 9.48 20.30
C GLY A 84 -0.47 10.05 21.14
N LEU A 85 -0.53 9.66 22.42
CA LEU A 85 -1.60 10.07 23.35
C LEU A 85 -1.60 11.57 23.62
N ASP A 86 -0.41 12.17 23.84
CA ASP A 86 -0.31 13.56 24.27
C ASP A 86 -0.01 14.51 23.09
N ASP A 87 0.93 14.14 22.21
CA ASP A 87 1.44 15.00 21.14
C ASP A 87 1.12 14.50 19.71
N GLY A 88 0.34 13.43 19.54
CA GLY A 88 0.06 12.85 18.22
C GLY A 88 -0.77 13.77 17.32
N ILE A 89 -0.50 13.84 16.01
CA ILE A 89 -1.32 14.62 15.05
C ILE A 89 -2.78 14.19 15.08
N LEU A 90 -3.04 12.90 15.23
CA LEU A 90 -4.35 12.29 15.28
C LEU A 90 -4.46 11.42 16.55
N PRO A 91 -4.65 12.03 17.73
CA PRO A 91 -4.65 11.31 19.01
C PRO A 91 -5.65 10.15 19.03
N ILE A 92 -5.29 9.07 19.72
CA ILE A 92 -6.06 7.80 19.75
C ILE A 92 -7.26 7.92 20.69
N ASP A 93 -7.08 8.63 21.79
CA ASP A 93 -8.09 8.91 22.82
C ASP A 93 -9.31 9.62 22.24
N GLU A 94 -9.12 10.61 21.37
CA GLU A 94 -10.21 11.27 20.66
C GLU A 94 -10.96 10.28 19.75
N TYR A 95 -10.24 9.39 19.07
CA TYR A 95 -10.83 8.48 18.09
C TYR A 95 -11.50 7.24 18.69
N ILE A 96 -11.10 6.82 19.90
CA ILE A 96 -11.62 5.59 20.51
C ILE A 96 -13.15 5.64 20.75
N ASN A 97 -13.67 6.84 21.04
CA ASN A 97 -15.10 7.07 21.21
C ASN A 97 -15.86 6.91 19.88
N ASP A 98 -15.26 7.34 18.78
CA ASP A 98 -15.84 7.17 17.45
C ASP A 98 -15.72 5.71 16.98
N LEU A 99 -14.66 4.99 17.34
CA LEU A 99 -14.54 3.55 17.10
C LEU A 99 -15.68 2.78 17.78
N LYS A 100 -16.08 3.15 19.00
CA LYS A 100 -17.22 2.55 19.69
C LYS A 100 -18.53 2.73 18.90
N LYS A 101 -18.73 3.88 18.24
CA LYS A 101 -19.90 4.12 17.36
C LYS A 101 -19.81 3.30 16.08
N VAL A 102 -18.63 3.22 15.47
CA VAL A 102 -18.39 2.42 14.25
C VAL A 102 -18.66 0.93 14.52
N LEU A 103 -18.21 0.41 15.67
CA LEU A 103 -18.39 -0.98 16.06
C LEU A 103 -19.87 -1.41 16.06
N LYS A 104 -20.79 -0.52 16.47
CA LYS A 104 -22.23 -0.79 16.47
C LYS A 104 -22.82 -0.99 15.06
N ARG A 105 -22.17 -0.45 14.03
CA ARG A 105 -22.63 -0.52 12.63
C ARG A 105 -22.09 -1.75 11.88
N ILE A 106 -21.17 -2.50 12.49
CA ILE A 106 -20.59 -3.69 11.86
C ILE A 106 -21.52 -4.87 12.12
N GLU A 107 -22.20 -5.32 11.07
CA GLU A 107 -23.15 -6.44 11.15
C GLU A 107 -22.44 -7.79 11.23
N PHE A 108 -21.36 -7.97 10.47
CA PHE A 108 -20.68 -9.25 10.39
C PHE A 108 -19.92 -9.61 11.67
N PHE A 109 -20.31 -10.71 12.32
CA PHE A 109 -19.85 -11.12 13.65
C PHE A 109 -18.33 -11.20 13.79
N PHE A 110 -17.65 -11.85 12.84
CA PHE A 110 -16.19 -12.03 12.90
C PHE A 110 -15.44 -10.70 12.85
N VAL A 111 -15.81 -9.83 11.91
CA VAL A 111 -15.20 -8.49 11.77
C VAL A 111 -15.52 -7.64 13.00
N ARG A 112 -16.77 -7.67 13.49
CA ARG A 112 -17.16 -6.99 14.73
C ARG A 112 -16.33 -7.46 15.92
N ARG A 113 -16.09 -8.77 16.06
CA ARG A 113 -15.28 -9.33 17.14
C ARG A 113 -13.84 -8.85 17.07
N LEU A 114 -13.21 -8.91 15.89
CA LEU A 114 -11.85 -8.41 15.69
C LEU A 114 -11.72 -6.91 15.99
N VAL A 115 -12.64 -6.08 15.50
CA VAL A 115 -12.63 -4.64 15.78
C VAL A 115 -12.88 -4.36 17.27
N TYR A 116 -13.70 -5.17 17.94
CA TYR A 116 -13.90 -5.08 19.38
C TYR A 116 -12.63 -5.38 20.17
N TRP A 117 -11.87 -6.41 19.78
CA TRP A 117 -10.56 -6.71 20.37
C TRP A 117 -9.59 -5.54 20.22
N VAL A 118 -9.56 -4.92 19.03
CA VAL A 118 -8.74 -3.72 18.79
C VAL A 118 -9.18 -2.56 19.68
N TYR A 119 -10.49 -2.29 19.79
CA TYR A 119 -11.02 -1.28 20.70
C TYR A 119 -10.57 -1.53 22.15
N LYS A 120 -10.70 -2.77 22.65
CA LYS A 120 -10.30 -3.13 24.01
C LYS A 120 -8.80 -3.01 24.24
N LEU A 121 -7.97 -3.40 23.27
CA LEU A 121 -6.51 -3.28 23.34
C LEU A 121 -6.09 -1.83 23.49
N TRP A 122 -6.65 -0.93 22.68
CA TRP A 122 -6.32 0.50 22.75
C TRP A 122 -6.94 1.20 23.96
N GLU A 123 -8.13 0.78 24.41
CA GLU A 123 -8.73 1.27 25.66
C GLU A 123 -7.82 0.95 26.86
N TYR A 124 -7.27 -0.28 26.90
CA TYR A 124 -6.28 -0.68 27.89
C TYR A 124 -4.98 0.12 27.77
N ALA A 125 -4.49 0.33 26.55
CA ALA A 125 -3.27 1.12 26.31
C ALA A 125 -3.40 2.56 26.80
N ILE A 126 -4.55 3.21 26.54
CA ILE A 126 -4.84 4.58 27.00
C ILE A 126 -4.92 4.61 28.53
N ARG A 127 -5.71 3.70 29.14
CA ARG A 127 -5.91 3.66 30.59
C ARG A 127 -4.60 3.55 31.35
N ASN A 128 -3.66 2.76 30.82
CA ASN A 128 -2.36 2.53 31.42
C ASN A 128 -1.26 3.46 30.88
N ARG A 129 -1.60 4.48 30.08
CA ARG A 129 -0.66 5.45 29.47
C ARG A 129 0.51 4.77 28.76
N ILE A 130 0.25 3.63 28.10
CA ILE A 130 1.27 2.88 27.37
C ILE A 130 1.58 3.63 26.07
N LYS A 131 2.85 3.98 25.88
CA LYS A 131 3.38 4.58 24.65
C LYS A 131 3.05 3.70 23.44
N VAL A 132 2.51 4.28 22.37
CA VAL A 132 2.08 3.59 21.15
C VAL A 132 3.23 2.80 20.51
N LYS A 133 4.45 3.33 20.60
CA LYS A 133 5.68 2.73 20.08
C LYS A 133 6.01 1.38 20.72
N THR A 134 5.52 1.08 21.92
CA THR A 134 5.72 -0.23 22.56
C THR A 134 5.08 -1.34 21.74
N PHE A 135 3.89 -1.12 21.19
CA PHE A 135 3.21 -2.07 20.31
C PHE A 135 4.00 -2.31 19.02
N CYS A 136 4.68 -1.30 18.47
CA CYS A 136 5.62 -1.53 17.35
C CYS A 136 6.82 -2.40 17.77
N LYS A 137 7.39 -2.18 18.96
CA LYS A 137 8.48 -3.02 19.49
C LYS A 137 8.04 -4.47 19.73
N VAL A 138 6.80 -4.68 20.19
CA VAL A 138 6.20 -6.02 20.30
C VAL A 138 6.10 -6.67 18.92
N GLY A 139 5.62 -5.95 17.91
CA GLY A 139 5.59 -6.45 16.53
C GLY A 139 6.98 -6.81 15.98
N ILE A 140 8.00 -6.00 16.27
CA ILE A 140 9.40 -6.29 15.94
C ILE A 140 9.84 -7.60 16.63
N LEU A 141 9.63 -7.74 17.94
CA LEU A 141 10.01 -8.93 18.69
C LEU A 141 9.36 -10.20 18.13
N LEU A 142 8.05 -10.16 17.88
CA LEU A 142 7.28 -11.27 17.32
C LEU A 142 7.76 -11.67 15.93
N SER A 143 8.09 -10.69 15.09
CA SER A 143 8.60 -10.96 13.74
C SER A 143 9.98 -11.62 13.77
N VAL A 144 10.88 -11.20 14.66
CA VAL A 144 12.19 -11.82 14.85
C VAL A 144 12.05 -13.23 15.41
N LEU A 145 11.21 -13.41 16.44
CA LEU A 145 10.97 -14.70 17.06
C LEU A 145 10.40 -15.71 16.05
N ASN A 146 9.37 -15.31 15.28
CA ASN A 146 8.77 -16.18 14.27
C ASN A 146 9.73 -16.47 13.11
N PHE A 147 10.58 -15.52 12.72
CA PHE A 147 11.65 -15.76 11.73
C PHE A 147 12.65 -16.83 12.22
N LEU A 148 13.08 -16.74 13.48
CA LEU A 148 14.00 -17.72 14.07
C LEU A 148 13.36 -19.12 14.18
N ILE A 149 12.07 -19.18 14.57
CA ILE A 149 11.29 -20.42 14.60
C ILE A 149 11.25 -21.07 13.21
N GLN A 150 10.88 -20.29 12.19
CA GLN A 150 10.76 -20.79 10.82
C GLN A 150 12.10 -21.26 10.24
N LYS A 151 13.21 -20.59 10.61
CA LYS A 151 14.55 -20.91 10.09
C LYS A 151 15.24 -22.07 10.84
N ASN A 152 15.11 -22.14 12.15
CA ASN A 152 15.92 -23.03 12.99
C ASN A 152 15.20 -24.32 13.41
N ILE A 153 13.86 -24.33 13.47
CA ILE A 153 13.11 -25.51 13.94
C ILE A 153 12.83 -26.45 12.77
N GLN A 154 13.47 -27.62 12.81
CA GLN A 154 13.32 -28.65 11.78
C GLN A 154 12.04 -29.48 11.95
N ASN A 155 11.52 -29.61 13.18
CA ASN A 155 10.29 -30.36 13.43
C ASN A 155 9.06 -29.58 12.94
N ASP A 156 8.38 -30.12 11.92
CA ASP A 156 7.23 -29.49 11.28
C ASP A 156 6.09 -29.21 12.26
N LEU A 157 5.78 -30.12 13.18
CA LEU A 157 4.67 -29.93 14.12
C LEU A 157 4.94 -28.75 15.07
N ILE A 158 6.15 -28.69 15.65
CA ILE A 158 6.54 -27.61 16.55
C ILE A 158 6.56 -26.28 15.80
N ARG A 159 7.14 -26.25 14.60
CA ARG A 159 7.18 -25.04 13.75
C ARG A 159 5.77 -24.52 13.46
N ILE A 160 4.88 -25.39 12.96
CA ILE A 160 3.50 -25.02 12.60
C ILE A 160 2.75 -24.53 13.82
N VAL A 161 2.79 -25.23 14.96
CA VAL A 161 2.06 -24.87 16.18
C VAL A 161 2.54 -23.55 16.75
N CYS A 162 3.85 -23.33 16.85
CA CYS A 162 4.38 -22.05 17.34
C CYS A 162 4.00 -20.90 16.40
N SER A 163 4.21 -21.07 15.10
CA SER A 163 3.89 -20.04 14.10
C SER A 163 2.38 -19.83 13.89
N PHE A 164 1.55 -20.81 14.23
CA PHE A 164 0.09 -20.71 14.14
C PHE A 164 -0.46 -19.62 15.05
N TYR A 165 0.17 -19.37 16.20
CA TYR A 165 -0.21 -18.24 17.06
C TYR A 165 0.46 -16.93 16.63
N LEU A 166 1.71 -17.00 16.17
CA LEU A 166 2.52 -15.81 15.87
C LEU A 166 2.03 -15.06 14.61
N PHE A 167 1.66 -15.77 13.54
CA PHE A 167 1.17 -15.11 12.31
C PHE A 167 -0.15 -14.36 12.52
N PRO A 168 -1.20 -14.95 13.13
CA PRO A 168 -2.42 -14.22 13.48
C PRO A 168 -2.15 -13.05 14.42
N LEU A 169 -1.23 -13.19 15.39
CA LEU A 169 -0.92 -12.11 16.32
C LEU A 169 -0.22 -10.94 15.61
N LEU A 170 0.72 -11.21 14.70
CA LEU A 170 1.32 -10.20 13.81
C LEU A 170 0.27 -9.52 12.93
N PHE A 171 -0.63 -10.31 12.34
CA PHE A 171 -1.73 -9.80 11.51
C PHE A 171 -2.69 -8.90 12.31
N ILE A 172 -3.15 -9.35 13.48
CA ILE A 172 -4.05 -8.59 14.37
C ILE A 172 -3.37 -7.30 14.82
N LEU A 173 -2.08 -7.36 15.17
CA LEU A 173 -1.32 -6.17 15.55
C LEU A 173 -1.22 -5.17 14.39
N HIS A 174 -0.97 -5.62 13.17
CA HIS A 174 -0.93 -4.76 11.99
C HIS A 174 -2.31 -4.16 11.67
N ILE A 175 -3.38 -4.95 11.76
CA ILE A 175 -4.78 -4.49 11.64
C ILE A 175 -5.13 -3.46 12.72
N SER A 176 -4.63 -3.64 13.95
CA SER A 176 -4.88 -2.71 15.05
C SER A 176 -4.34 -1.31 14.72
N PHE A 177 -3.14 -1.22 14.15
CA PHE A 177 -2.57 0.04 13.65
C PHE A 177 -3.36 0.58 12.47
N LYS A 178 -3.76 -0.28 11.53
CA LYS A 178 -4.57 0.14 10.38
C LYS A 178 -5.87 0.83 10.81
N ILE A 179 -6.55 0.28 11.82
CA ILE A 179 -7.82 0.84 12.31
C ILE A 179 -7.59 2.18 13.01
N VAL A 180 -6.59 2.28 13.90
CA VAL A 180 -6.37 3.47 14.73
C VAL A 180 -5.64 4.60 14.01
N MET A 181 -4.70 4.28 13.12
CA MET A 181 -3.93 5.28 12.37
C MET A 181 -4.74 5.95 11.25
N ARG A 182 -5.98 5.49 10.99
CA ARG A 182 -6.94 6.11 10.05
C ARG A 182 -6.28 6.39 8.71
N ASP A 183 -6.10 7.67 8.39
CA ASP A 183 -5.50 8.16 7.15
C ASP A 183 -4.09 7.62 6.95
N PHE A 184 -3.28 7.53 8.01
CA PHE A 184 -1.86 7.22 7.89
C PHE A 184 -1.56 5.76 7.52
N MET A 185 -2.54 4.84 7.48
CA MET A 185 -2.37 3.40 7.14
C MET A 185 -3.22 2.95 5.92
N VAL A 186 -3.55 3.88 5.01
CA VAL A 186 -4.34 3.59 3.79
C VAL A 186 -3.47 3.53 2.53
N PHE A 187 -2.16 3.33 2.67
CA PHE A 187 -1.30 3.19 1.49
C PHE A 187 -1.42 1.78 0.90
N GLN A 188 -1.25 1.64 -0.41
CA GLN A 188 -1.40 0.36 -1.11
C GLN A 188 -0.55 -0.77 -0.52
N CYS A 189 0.64 -0.45 0.00
CA CYS A 189 1.49 -1.42 0.66
C CYS A 189 0.93 -1.90 2.01
N ASP A 190 0.29 -1.03 2.80
CA ASP A 190 -0.35 -1.43 4.06
C ASP A 190 -1.57 -2.32 3.78
N LEU A 191 -2.36 -1.98 2.75
CA LEU A 191 -3.52 -2.76 2.32
C LEU A 191 -3.09 -4.15 1.83
N LEU A 192 -2.04 -4.21 1.01
CA LEU A 192 -1.47 -5.47 0.55
C LEU A 192 -0.87 -6.29 1.68
N MET A 193 -0.21 -5.66 2.65
CA MET A 193 0.33 -6.35 3.82
C MET A 193 -0.78 -7.00 4.67
N ASN A 194 -1.96 -6.38 4.78
CA ASN A 194 -3.11 -7.01 5.46
C ASN A 194 -3.65 -8.22 4.70
N GLU A 195 -3.87 -8.07 3.39
CA GLU A 195 -4.35 -9.14 2.53
C GLU A 195 -3.38 -10.33 2.50
N PHE A 196 -2.08 -10.05 2.33
CA PHE A 196 -1.02 -11.06 2.39
C PHE A 196 -0.90 -11.68 3.78
N GLY A 197 -0.90 -10.85 4.82
CA GLY A 197 -0.83 -11.25 6.22
C GLY A 197 -1.92 -12.22 6.64
N PHE A 198 -3.13 -12.00 6.17
CA PHE A 198 -4.26 -12.90 6.39
C PHE A 198 -4.03 -14.25 5.70
N LEU A 199 -3.59 -14.27 4.44
CA LEU A 199 -3.30 -15.51 3.72
C LEU A 199 -2.17 -16.32 4.34
N LEU A 200 -1.16 -15.67 4.95
CA LEU A 200 -0.07 -16.36 5.65
C LEU A 200 -0.54 -17.21 6.82
N THR A 201 -1.65 -16.82 7.49
CA THR A 201 -2.21 -17.61 8.60
C THR A 201 -2.68 -18.99 8.13
N PHE A 202 -3.37 -19.03 6.99
CA PHE A 202 -3.80 -20.27 6.35
C PHE A 202 -2.62 -21.02 5.73
N LEU A 203 -1.66 -20.31 5.12
CA LEU A 203 -0.47 -20.93 4.53
C LEU A 203 0.32 -21.70 5.59
N ASN A 204 0.52 -21.11 6.77
CA ASN A 204 1.17 -21.78 7.90
C ASN A 204 0.40 -23.00 8.39
N LEU A 205 -0.94 -22.92 8.47
CA LEU A 205 -1.78 -24.05 8.85
C LEU A 205 -1.65 -25.22 7.86
N SER A 206 -1.35 -24.94 6.60
CA SER A 206 -1.15 -25.93 5.53
C SER A 206 0.30 -26.35 5.28
N ASP A 207 1.28 -25.89 6.07
CA ASP A 207 2.72 -26.19 5.89
C ASP A 207 3.10 -27.63 6.33
N SER A 208 2.30 -28.62 5.94
CA SER A 208 2.50 -30.04 6.24
C SER A 208 2.37 -30.90 4.99
N TYR A 209 3.12 -32.00 4.95
CA TYR A 209 3.02 -32.99 3.87
C TYR A 209 1.64 -33.65 3.78
N TYR A 210 0.92 -33.82 4.90
CA TYR A 210 -0.44 -34.36 4.86
C TYR A 210 -1.48 -33.39 4.28
N LEU A 211 -1.11 -32.12 4.12
CA LEU A 211 -1.99 -31.03 3.68
C LEU A 211 -1.57 -30.46 2.31
N ILE A 212 -0.89 -31.26 1.47
CA ILE A 212 -0.39 -30.82 0.14
C ILE A 212 -1.48 -30.12 -0.67
N TYR A 213 -2.68 -30.70 -0.76
CA TYR A 213 -3.77 -30.12 -1.54
C TYR A 213 -4.19 -28.75 -1.01
N SER A 214 -4.33 -28.62 0.31
CA SER A 214 -4.67 -27.36 0.97
C SER A 214 -3.58 -26.30 0.81
N ASN A 215 -2.31 -26.70 0.88
CA ASN A 215 -1.18 -25.80 0.62
C ASN A 215 -1.22 -25.26 -0.81
N THR A 216 -1.42 -26.15 -1.79
CA THR A 216 -1.58 -25.77 -3.20
C THR A 216 -2.72 -24.78 -3.41
N LEU A 217 -3.88 -24.99 -2.77
CA LEU A 217 -5.01 -24.05 -2.86
C LEU A 217 -4.63 -22.64 -2.38
N ILE A 218 -3.90 -22.52 -1.27
CA ILE A 218 -3.49 -21.22 -0.73
C ILE A 218 -2.40 -20.57 -1.61
N ILE A 219 -1.47 -21.34 -2.17
CA ILE A 219 -0.51 -20.85 -3.17
C ILE A 219 -1.25 -20.31 -4.41
N CYS A 220 -2.29 -21.00 -4.87
CA CYS A 220 -3.14 -20.50 -5.95
C CYS A 220 -3.86 -19.19 -5.57
N LEU A 221 -4.32 -19.01 -4.32
CA LEU A 221 -4.85 -17.72 -3.86
C LEU A 221 -3.79 -16.61 -3.89
N LEU A 222 -2.55 -16.89 -3.47
CA LEU A 222 -1.46 -15.92 -3.57
C LEU A 222 -1.17 -15.53 -5.02
N ARG A 223 -1.23 -16.50 -5.96
CA ARG A 223 -1.13 -16.23 -7.40
C ARG A 223 -2.31 -15.40 -7.91
N LEU A 224 -3.53 -15.64 -7.41
CA LEU A 224 -4.70 -14.82 -7.73
C LEU A 224 -4.50 -13.38 -7.24
N VAL A 225 -3.96 -13.18 -6.04
CA VAL A 225 -3.63 -11.85 -5.51
C VAL A 225 -2.56 -11.16 -6.35
N CYS A 226 -1.47 -11.86 -6.73
CA CYS A 226 -0.47 -11.35 -7.68
C CYS A 226 -1.11 -10.86 -8.97
N PHE A 227 -1.87 -11.75 -9.63
CA PHE A 227 -2.55 -11.46 -10.89
C PHE A 227 -3.50 -10.27 -10.73
N LYS A 228 -4.31 -10.30 -9.66
CA LYS A 228 -5.25 -9.23 -9.33
C LYS A 228 -4.53 -7.90 -9.25
N ILE A 229 -3.39 -7.78 -8.58
CA ILE A 229 -2.72 -6.49 -8.45
C ILE A 229 -2.18 -6.00 -9.80
N LEU A 230 -1.48 -6.86 -10.53
CA LEU A 230 -0.82 -6.52 -11.80
C LEU A 230 -1.84 -6.20 -12.89
N PHE A 231 -2.79 -7.09 -13.10
CA PHE A 231 -3.82 -6.93 -14.13
C PHE A 231 -4.71 -5.72 -13.83
N ASN A 232 -5.13 -5.55 -12.57
CA ASN A 232 -5.93 -4.38 -12.19
C ASN A 232 -5.18 -3.06 -12.31
N SER A 233 -3.86 -3.06 -12.13
CA SER A 233 -3.02 -1.90 -12.41
C SER A 233 -3.08 -1.54 -13.90
N GLY A 234 -2.90 -2.52 -14.79
CA GLY A 234 -3.00 -2.34 -16.23
C GLY A 234 -4.37 -1.84 -16.66
N VAL A 235 -5.45 -2.48 -16.19
CA VAL A 235 -6.83 -2.05 -16.47
C VAL A 235 -7.10 -0.63 -16.00
N HIS A 236 -6.61 -0.24 -14.81
CA HIS A 236 -6.81 1.11 -14.31
C HIS A 236 -6.18 2.17 -15.23
N LYS A 237 -4.99 1.89 -15.77
CA LYS A 237 -4.30 2.78 -16.72
C LYS A 237 -5.11 2.99 -18.00
N PHE A 238 -5.79 1.95 -18.50
CA PHE A 238 -6.64 2.07 -19.69
C PHE A 238 -7.98 2.76 -19.41
N VAL A 239 -8.64 2.41 -18.31
CA VAL A 239 -9.99 2.90 -17.99
C VAL A 239 -9.95 4.33 -17.49
N TYR A 240 -9.02 4.67 -16.58
CA TYR A 240 -9.01 5.95 -15.88
C TYR A 240 -7.95 6.92 -16.40
N GLU A 241 -6.85 6.42 -16.98
CA GLU A 241 -5.72 7.23 -17.46
C GLU A 241 -5.47 7.04 -18.98
N GLY A 242 -6.48 6.52 -19.70
CA GLY A 242 -6.31 5.95 -21.04
C GLY A 242 -5.62 6.88 -22.04
N SER A 243 -5.96 8.16 -22.07
CA SER A 243 -5.33 9.12 -23.00
C SER A 243 -3.81 9.22 -22.83
N GLN A 244 -3.28 9.14 -21.61
CA GLN A 244 -1.84 9.29 -21.38
C GLN A 244 -1.07 8.00 -21.67
N TRP A 245 -1.64 6.86 -21.30
CA TRP A 245 -0.99 5.55 -21.49
C TRP A 245 -1.09 5.05 -22.93
N LEU A 246 -2.18 5.35 -23.65
CA LEU A 246 -2.30 5.06 -25.08
C LEU A 246 -1.30 5.87 -25.92
N HIS A 247 -1.05 7.13 -25.54
CA HIS A 247 -0.02 7.95 -26.17
C HIS A 247 1.40 7.71 -25.60
N LEU A 248 1.59 6.70 -24.73
CA LEU A 248 2.86 6.33 -24.11
C LEU A 248 3.58 7.46 -23.33
N LYS A 249 2.80 8.42 -22.79
CA LYS A 249 3.31 9.55 -21.99
C LYS A 249 3.23 9.34 -20.47
N GLY A 250 2.64 8.23 -20.02
CA GLY A 250 2.44 7.96 -18.58
C GLY A 250 3.74 7.95 -17.76
N CYS A 251 4.84 7.45 -18.34
CA CYS A 251 6.12 7.28 -17.67
C CYS A 251 6.85 8.60 -17.49
N GLU A 252 6.61 9.58 -18.37
CA GLU A 252 7.14 10.93 -18.23
C GLU A 252 6.59 11.57 -16.95
N ASN A 253 5.27 11.51 -16.79
CA ASN A 253 4.58 11.99 -15.59
C ASN A 253 5.02 11.21 -14.35
N LEU A 254 5.23 9.89 -14.50
CA LEU A 254 5.63 9.03 -13.40
C LEU A 254 6.99 9.41 -12.83
N PHE A 255 7.99 9.69 -13.67
CA PHE A 255 9.32 10.07 -13.18
C PHE A 255 9.34 11.49 -12.58
N LEU A 256 8.55 12.40 -13.13
CA LEU A 256 8.46 13.79 -12.65
C LEU A 256 7.66 13.92 -11.36
N CYS A 257 6.57 13.18 -11.23
CA CYS A 257 5.57 13.39 -10.18
C CYS A 257 5.66 12.40 -9.03
N GLN A 258 6.75 11.64 -8.86
CA GLN A 258 6.90 10.68 -7.75
C GLN A 258 6.77 11.36 -6.39
N PRO A 259 6.17 10.75 -5.34
CA PRO A 259 6.07 11.33 -4.00
C PRO A 259 7.41 11.76 -3.40
N LEU A 260 8.46 10.95 -3.60
CA LEU A 260 9.84 11.26 -3.25
C LEU A 260 10.75 11.06 -4.46
N PRO A 261 11.02 12.12 -5.23
CA PRO A 261 11.82 12.01 -6.44
C PRO A 261 13.28 11.71 -6.10
N SER A 262 13.82 10.69 -6.76
CA SER A 262 15.21 10.25 -6.61
C SER A 262 16.09 10.85 -7.71
N ILE A 263 17.41 10.88 -7.51
CA ILE A 263 18.34 11.25 -8.58
C ILE A 263 18.28 10.29 -9.78
N LEU A 264 17.96 9.03 -9.51
CA LEU A 264 17.82 8.00 -10.54
C LEU A 264 16.55 8.21 -11.36
N SER A 265 15.47 8.72 -10.76
CA SER A 265 14.27 9.13 -11.50
C SER A 265 14.56 10.28 -12.47
N HIS A 266 15.41 11.23 -12.04
CA HIS A 266 15.86 12.32 -12.91
C HIS A 266 16.73 11.81 -14.07
N ILE A 267 17.71 10.93 -13.78
CA ILE A 267 18.54 10.32 -14.83
C ILE A 267 17.67 9.51 -15.80
N ALA A 268 16.71 8.74 -15.27
CA ALA A 268 15.84 7.91 -16.08
C ALA A 268 14.96 8.76 -17.02
N TYR A 269 14.46 9.88 -16.53
CA TYR A 269 13.72 10.85 -17.33
C TYR A 269 14.57 11.43 -18.48
N CYS A 270 15.84 11.71 -18.22
CA CYS A 270 16.74 12.35 -19.18
C CYS A 270 17.34 11.40 -20.22
N LYS A 271 17.62 10.14 -19.84
CA LYS A 271 18.42 9.21 -20.67
C LYS A 271 17.61 8.09 -21.33
N PHE A 272 16.53 7.61 -20.71
CA PHE A 272 15.82 6.44 -21.23
C PHE A 272 14.65 6.84 -22.12
N ASP A 273 14.35 5.96 -23.08
CA ASP A 273 13.15 6.08 -23.90
C ASP A 273 11.89 5.77 -23.07
N LYS A 274 11.17 6.83 -22.73
CA LYS A 274 9.96 6.80 -21.90
C LYS A 274 8.84 6.03 -22.60
N SER A 275 8.78 6.09 -23.93
CA SER A 275 7.73 5.43 -24.71
C SER A 275 7.87 3.91 -24.66
N LEU A 276 9.11 3.42 -24.85
CA LEU A 276 9.46 2.01 -24.75
C LEU A 276 9.23 1.46 -23.35
N ILE A 277 9.63 2.19 -22.30
CA ILE A 277 9.36 1.77 -20.91
C ILE A 277 7.85 1.65 -20.66
N CYS A 278 7.06 2.61 -21.14
CA CYS A 278 5.61 2.59 -20.97
C CYS A 278 4.95 1.41 -21.69
N PHE A 279 5.39 1.13 -22.92
CA PHE A 279 4.94 -0.03 -23.67
C PHE A 279 5.26 -1.34 -22.93
N LEU A 280 6.48 -1.50 -22.42
CA LEU A 280 6.89 -2.69 -21.65
C LEU A 280 6.08 -2.85 -20.34
N ILE A 281 5.79 -1.76 -19.62
CA ILE A 281 4.98 -1.80 -18.40
C ILE A 281 3.54 -2.24 -18.71
N ILE A 282 2.93 -1.68 -19.77
CA ILE A 282 1.57 -2.04 -20.17
C ILE A 282 1.50 -3.51 -20.58
N ILE A 283 2.41 -3.95 -21.45
CA ILE A 283 2.44 -5.34 -21.93
C ILE A 283 2.68 -6.29 -20.79
N SER A 284 3.63 -5.99 -19.89
CA SER A 284 3.89 -6.86 -18.76
C SER A 284 2.65 -6.99 -17.87
N GLU A 285 2.06 -5.87 -17.42
CA GLU A 285 0.91 -5.89 -16.51
C GLU A 285 -0.35 -6.55 -17.11
N VAL A 286 -0.61 -6.40 -18.41
CA VAL A 286 -1.83 -6.94 -19.04
C VAL A 286 -1.64 -8.32 -19.68
N LEU A 287 -0.53 -8.56 -20.38
CA LEU A 287 -0.28 -9.82 -21.09
C LEU A 287 0.61 -10.75 -20.29
N SER A 288 1.79 -10.28 -19.84
CA SER A 288 2.72 -11.15 -19.11
C SER A 288 2.20 -11.58 -17.75
N SER A 289 1.24 -10.87 -17.16
CA SER A 289 0.60 -11.27 -15.89
C SER A 289 -0.10 -12.62 -15.98
N TRP A 290 -0.64 -13.01 -17.15
CA TRP A 290 -1.29 -14.31 -17.36
C TRP A 290 -0.34 -15.50 -17.26
N LEU A 291 0.96 -15.29 -17.47
CA LEU A 291 1.98 -16.33 -17.39
C LEU A 291 2.03 -16.98 -15.99
N ILE A 292 1.54 -16.30 -14.95
CA ILE A 292 1.43 -16.86 -13.60
C ILE A 292 0.46 -18.06 -13.51
N PHE A 293 -0.52 -18.15 -14.41
CA PHE A 293 -1.49 -19.25 -14.47
C PHE A 293 -1.04 -20.40 -15.38
N CYS A 294 0.02 -20.19 -16.17
CA CYS A 294 0.52 -21.15 -17.14
C CYS A 294 1.42 -22.24 -16.50
N SER A 295 2.11 -23.03 -17.33
CA SER A 295 3.05 -24.08 -16.91
C SER A 295 4.22 -23.54 -16.09
N SER A 296 4.91 -24.42 -15.34
CA SER A 296 6.04 -24.05 -14.48
C SER A 296 7.13 -23.22 -15.18
N LYS A 297 7.49 -23.55 -16.44
CA LYS A 297 8.48 -22.79 -17.23
C LYS A 297 8.03 -21.36 -17.50
N LEU A 298 6.76 -21.16 -17.83
CA LEU A 298 6.19 -19.83 -18.07
C LEU A 298 6.05 -19.02 -16.78
N ARG A 299 5.83 -19.68 -15.64
CA ARG A 299 5.86 -19.04 -14.32
C ARG A 299 7.25 -18.53 -13.94
N ILE A 300 8.32 -19.20 -14.34
CA ILE A 300 9.69 -18.69 -14.17
C ILE A 300 9.90 -17.43 -15.04
N LEU A 301 9.42 -17.45 -16.29
CA LEU A 301 9.47 -16.29 -17.16
C LEU A 301 8.72 -15.08 -16.55
N PHE A 302 7.52 -15.33 -16.00
CA PHE A 302 6.77 -14.34 -15.21
C PHE A 302 7.63 -13.77 -14.08
N TYR A 303 8.23 -14.63 -13.25
CA TYR A 303 9.06 -14.22 -12.13
C TYR A 303 10.21 -13.31 -12.58
N ILE A 304 10.96 -13.70 -13.61
CA ILE A 304 12.09 -12.94 -14.14
C ILE A 304 11.66 -11.56 -14.67
N ILE A 305 10.55 -11.48 -15.39
CA ILE A 305 10.06 -10.21 -15.92
C ILE A 305 9.68 -9.28 -14.76
N PHE A 306 8.85 -9.74 -13.83
CA PHE A 306 8.31 -8.87 -12.79
C PHE A 306 9.30 -8.56 -11.67
N ILE A 307 10.22 -9.47 -11.32
CA ILE A 307 11.27 -9.17 -10.35
C ILE A 307 12.15 -8.01 -10.86
N ASN A 308 12.51 -8.03 -12.14
CA ASN A 308 13.31 -6.96 -12.77
C ASN A 308 12.55 -5.63 -12.80
N ILE A 309 11.26 -5.65 -13.14
CA ILE A 309 10.42 -4.44 -13.12
C ILE A 309 10.34 -3.86 -11.70
N HIS A 310 10.08 -4.67 -10.68
CA HIS A 310 9.92 -4.20 -9.31
C HIS A 310 11.23 -3.77 -8.64
N ILE A 311 12.36 -4.40 -8.98
CA ILE A 311 13.70 -3.94 -8.56
C ILE A 311 14.03 -2.62 -9.24
N SER A 312 13.79 -2.49 -10.55
CA SER A 312 14.00 -1.23 -11.29
C SER A 312 13.13 -0.11 -10.73
N CYS A 313 11.85 -0.40 -10.44
CA CYS A 313 10.95 0.55 -9.79
C CYS A 313 11.39 0.91 -8.37
N HIS A 314 11.98 -0.03 -7.62
CA HIS A 314 12.54 0.24 -6.30
C HIS A 314 13.69 1.25 -6.39
N ILE A 315 14.64 0.98 -7.29
CA ILE A 315 15.85 1.79 -7.51
C ILE A 315 15.49 3.19 -8.05
N ILE A 316 14.62 3.25 -9.06
CA ILE A 316 14.29 4.50 -9.75
C ILE A 316 13.25 5.31 -8.96
N CYS A 317 12.18 4.66 -8.48
CA CYS A 317 11.00 5.37 -7.97
C CYS A 317 10.93 5.50 -6.45
N ASN A 318 11.94 5.03 -5.70
CA ASN A 318 11.88 4.97 -4.23
C ASN A 318 10.58 4.32 -3.70
N LYS A 319 10.03 3.34 -4.43
CA LYS A 319 8.82 2.59 -4.03
C LYS A 319 9.20 1.39 -3.17
N ILE A 320 9.85 1.63 -2.02
CA ILE A 320 10.58 0.55 -1.34
C ILE A 320 9.70 -0.56 -0.78
N PHE A 321 8.78 -0.23 0.13
CA PHE A 321 8.11 -1.28 0.90
C PHE A 321 7.18 -2.13 0.04
N LEU A 322 6.50 -1.50 -0.93
CA LEU A 322 5.61 -2.20 -1.86
C LEU A 322 6.40 -3.23 -2.71
N SER A 323 7.57 -2.85 -3.24
CA SER A 323 8.41 -3.78 -4.01
C SER A 323 8.88 -4.98 -3.19
N TYR A 324 9.19 -4.82 -1.88
CA TYR A 324 9.56 -5.96 -1.04
C TYR A 324 8.45 -6.99 -0.89
N ILE A 325 7.20 -6.54 -0.76
CA ILE A 325 6.05 -7.46 -0.70
C ILE A 325 5.96 -8.26 -2.00
N PHE A 326 6.16 -7.63 -3.17
CA PHE A 326 6.14 -8.33 -4.46
C PHE A 326 7.25 -9.37 -4.61
N ILE A 327 8.48 -9.05 -4.18
CA ILE A 327 9.60 -10.01 -4.24
C ILE A 327 9.20 -11.31 -3.54
N ILE A 328 8.58 -11.21 -2.35
CA ILE A 328 8.18 -12.40 -1.59
C ILE A 328 6.92 -13.03 -2.16
N LEU A 329 5.94 -12.24 -2.58
CA LEU A 329 4.69 -12.73 -3.15
C LEU A 329 4.94 -13.49 -4.47
N PHE A 330 5.90 -13.06 -5.28
CA PHE A 330 6.27 -13.72 -6.53
C PHE A 330 6.95 -15.08 -6.34
N PHE A 331 7.48 -15.41 -5.15
CA PHE A 331 7.91 -16.78 -4.87
C PHE A 331 6.76 -17.79 -5.00
N SER A 332 5.49 -17.36 -4.88
CA SER A 332 4.34 -18.22 -5.16
C SER A 332 4.33 -18.80 -6.57
N SER A 333 5.06 -18.20 -7.52
CA SER A 333 5.20 -18.71 -8.90
C SER A 333 6.02 -20.01 -9.01
N PHE A 334 6.86 -20.30 -8.01
CA PHE A 334 7.71 -21.49 -8.01
C PHE A 334 7.01 -22.72 -7.40
N ASP A 335 7.47 -23.88 -7.84
CA ASP A 335 7.13 -25.17 -7.26
C ASP A 335 8.40 -25.80 -6.68
N ASP A 336 8.24 -26.81 -5.84
CA ASP A 336 9.36 -27.42 -5.11
C ASP A 336 10.40 -28.02 -6.06
N SER A 337 10.01 -28.48 -7.24
CA SER A 337 10.94 -28.97 -8.26
C SER A 337 11.95 -27.92 -8.69
N ILE A 338 11.51 -26.67 -8.89
CA ILE A 338 12.36 -25.54 -9.28
C ILE A 338 13.30 -25.15 -8.14
N LEU A 339 12.78 -25.10 -6.92
CA LEU A 339 13.58 -24.75 -5.74
C LEU A 339 14.64 -25.80 -5.41
N ASN A 340 14.37 -27.08 -5.69
CA ASN A 340 15.33 -28.17 -5.53
C ASN A 340 16.54 -28.03 -6.47
N LEU A 341 16.44 -27.33 -7.61
CA LEU A 341 17.61 -27.05 -8.45
C LEU A 341 18.57 -26.05 -7.79
N PHE A 342 18.06 -25.13 -6.97
CA PHE A 342 18.85 -24.04 -6.38
C PHE A 342 19.29 -24.34 -4.94
N SER A 343 18.60 -25.24 -4.24
CA SER A 343 18.91 -25.61 -2.85
C SER A 343 18.98 -27.12 -2.69
N THR A 344 20.16 -27.61 -2.33
CA THR A 344 20.41 -28.99 -1.92
C THR A 344 19.89 -29.31 -0.52
N SER A 345 19.34 -28.32 0.20
CA SER A 345 18.90 -28.50 1.59
C SER A 345 17.45 -29.00 1.70
N GLY A 346 17.32 -30.13 2.40
CA GLY A 346 16.08 -30.75 2.82
C GLY A 346 15.52 -31.73 1.80
N ASN A 347 16.03 -32.96 1.81
CA ASN A 347 15.22 -34.09 1.36
C ASN A 347 13.86 -34.04 2.07
N VAL A 348 12.79 -34.40 1.37
CA VAL A 348 11.51 -34.69 2.03
C VAL A 348 11.84 -35.67 3.17
N PRO A 349 11.47 -35.37 4.43
CA PRO A 349 11.90 -36.21 5.56
C PRO A 349 11.56 -37.67 5.28
N ASP A 350 12.54 -38.57 5.44
CA ASP A 350 12.38 -40.01 5.23
C ASP A 350 11.22 -40.63 6.04
N LEU A 351 10.77 -39.92 7.09
CA LEU A 351 9.56 -40.21 7.88
C LEU A 351 8.27 -40.34 7.06
N TYR A 352 8.15 -39.69 5.90
CA TYR A 352 6.93 -39.74 5.07
C TYR A 352 6.99 -40.75 3.92
N LYS A 353 8.17 -41.33 3.66
CA LYS A 353 8.35 -42.40 2.67
C LYS A 353 7.81 -43.74 3.16
N ASN A 354 7.80 -43.92 4.48
CA ASN A 354 7.14 -45.04 5.12
C ASN A 354 5.72 -44.59 5.42
N ASN A 355 4.72 -45.23 4.80
CA ASN A 355 3.29 -45.11 5.14
C ASN A 355 3.03 -45.58 6.57
N GLY A 356 3.61 -44.90 7.56
CA GLY A 356 3.34 -45.14 8.97
C GLY A 356 1.86 -44.89 9.23
N LEU A 357 1.21 -45.85 9.87
CA LEU A 357 -0.20 -45.77 10.24
C LEU A 357 -0.48 -44.43 10.94
N VAL A 358 -1.09 -43.51 10.22
CA VAL A 358 -1.55 -42.24 10.77
C VAL A 358 -2.65 -42.58 11.77
N ASN A 359 -2.46 -42.21 13.03
CA ASN A 359 -3.49 -42.36 14.07
C ASN A 359 -4.82 -41.77 13.56
N LEU A 360 -5.95 -42.46 13.81
CA LEU A 360 -7.28 -42.04 13.35
C LEU A 360 -7.57 -40.57 13.73
N SER A 361 -7.12 -40.13 14.90
CA SER A 361 -7.24 -38.74 15.37
C SER A 361 -6.53 -37.74 14.45
N ILE A 362 -5.31 -38.04 14.01
CA ILE A 362 -4.52 -37.19 13.11
C ILE A 362 -5.18 -37.15 11.73
N TYR A 363 -5.68 -38.29 11.24
CA TYR A 363 -6.41 -38.34 9.97
C TYR A 363 -7.66 -37.45 9.99
N LEU A 364 -8.47 -37.54 11.04
CA LEU A 364 -9.67 -36.71 11.21
C LEU A 364 -9.33 -35.22 11.26
N ILE A 365 -8.25 -34.84 11.95
CA ILE A 365 -7.77 -33.44 12.00
C ILE A 365 -7.35 -32.96 10.61
N VAL A 366 -6.58 -33.76 9.87
CA VAL A 366 -6.14 -33.43 8.50
C VAL A 366 -7.34 -33.26 7.57
N CYS A 367 -8.32 -34.17 7.62
CA CYS A 367 -9.56 -34.06 6.85
C CYS A 367 -10.33 -32.77 7.19
N LEU A 368 -10.47 -32.45 8.47
CA LEU A 368 -11.15 -31.24 8.93
C LEU A 368 -10.44 -29.96 8.45
N ILE A 369 -9.11 -29.90 8.55
CA ILE A 369 -8.32 -28.77 8.05
C ILE A 369 -8.46 -28.64 6.53
N ASN A 370 -8.42 -29.75 5.79
CA ASN A 370 -8.63 -29.75 4.33
C ASN A 370 -10.00 -29.20 3.93
N ILE A 371 -11.06 -29.58 4.66
CA ILE A 371 -12.42 -29.06 4.42
C ILE A 371 -12.47 -27.56 4.70
N ILE A 372 -11.92 -27.11 5.83
CA ILE A 372 -11.90 -25.70 6.21
C ILE A 372 -11.17 -24.85 5.17
N ILE A 373 -9.98 -25.29 4.74
CA ILE A 373 -9.17 -24.56 3.76
C ILE A 373 -9.83 -24.58 2.38
N SER A 374 -10.47 -25.68 1.98
CA SER A 374 -11.20 -25.75 0.70
C SER A 374 -12.42 -24.81 0.69
N LEU A 375 -13.19 -24.75 1.78
CA LEU A 375 -14.30 -23.80 1.93
C LEU A 375 -13.80 -22.35 1.93
N PHE A 376 -12.73 -22.10 2.68
CA PHE A 376 -12.05 -20.80 2.69
C PHE A 376 -11.62 -20.39 1.28
N TYR A 377 -10.95 -21.29 0.55
CA TYR A 377 -10.50 -21.08 -0.81
C TYR A 377 -11.66 -20.67 -1.72
N LEU A 378 -12.75 -21.45 -1.76
CA LEU A 378 -13.90 -21.15 -2.60
C LEU A 378 -14.46 -19.76 -2.32
N ILE A 379 -14.72 -19.44 -1.05
CA ILE A 379 -15.27 -18.14 -0.64
C ILE A 379 -14.30 -17.00 -1.03
N PHE A 380 -13.01 -17.18 -0.75
CA PHE A 380 -12.01 -16.13 -0.94
C PHE A 380 -11.74 -15.85 -2.42
N VAL A 381 -11.81 -16.87 -3.28
CA VAL A 381 -11.77 -16.69 -4.74
C VAL A 381 -12.90 -15.76 -5.17
N PHE A 382 -14.15 -16.06 -4.83
CA PHE A 382 -15.29 -15.22 -5.23
C PHE A 382 -15.18 -13.78 -4.74
N ILE A 383 -14.74 -13.57 -3.49
CA ILE A 383 -14.51 -12.23 -2.94
C ILE A 383 -13.43 -11.48 -3.74
N ASN A 384 -12.36 -12.16 -4.16
CA ASN A 384 -11.28 -11.54 -4.96
C ASN A 384 -11.68 -11.19 -6.39
N PHE A 385 -12.76 -11.77 -6.92
CA PHE A 385 -13.30 -11.39 -8.22
C PHE A 385 -14.11 -10.09 -8.18
N VAL A 386 -14.62 -9.67 -7.01
CA VAL A 386 -15.39 -8.42 -6.84
C VAL A 386 -14.60 -7.18 -7.27
N PRO A 387 -13.34 -6.97 -6.85
CA PRO A 387 -12.52 -5.83 -7.32
C PRO A 387 -12.34 -5.73 -8.84
N PHE A 388 -12.36 -6.86 -9.57
CA PHE A 388 -12.29 -6.82 -11.04
C PHE A 388 -13.59 -6.25 -11.60
N LEU A 389 -14.75 -6.72 -11.12
CA LEU A 389 -16.06 -6.24 -11.54
C LEU A 389 -16.28 -4.77 -11.18
N GLU A 390 -15.86 -4.33 -9.99
CA GLU A 390 -15.93 -2.91 -9.59
C GLU A 390 -15.11 -2.02 -10.53
N LYS A 391 -13.94 -2.47 -10.99
CA LYS A 391 -13.11 -1.70 -11.95
C LYS A 391 -13.76 -1.53 -13.30
N TRP A 392 -14.63 -2.45 -13.69
CA TRP A 392 -15.40 -2.40 -14.93
C TRP A 392 -16.72 -1.62 -14.78
N ASP A 393 -17.01 -1.04 -13.61
CA ASP A 393 -18.30 -0.41 -13.30
C ASP A 393 -19.50 -1.37 -13.48
N ILE A 394 -19.30 -2.68 -13.24
CA ILE A 394 -20.36 -3.69 -13.30
C ILE A 394 -20.82 -3.98 -11.87
N LEU A 395 -21.76 -3.19 -11.36
CA LEU A 395 -22.28 -3.36 -9.99
C LEU A 395 -23.48 -4.32 -9.90
N ASP A 396 -24.20 -4.51 -11.00
CA ASP A 396 -25.51 -5.19 -11.01
C ASP A 396 -25.45 -6.69 -11.38
N PHE A 397 -24.27 -7.32 -11.30
CA PHE A 397 -24.13 -8.70 -11.74
C PHE A 397 -24.70 -9.68 -10.70
N GLN A 398 -25.92 -10.16 -10.98
CA GLN A 398 -26.73 -10.99 -10.08
C GLN A 398 -26.02 -12.21 -9.45
N PRO A 399 -25.23 -13.03 -10.18
CA PRO A 399 -24.59 -14.21 -9.56
C PRO A 399 -23.49 -13.84 -8.55
N PHE A 400 -22.94 -12.63 -8.60
CA PHE A 400 -21.93 -12.15 -7.65
C PHE A 400 -22.53 -11.38 -6.46
N ARG A 401 -23.86 -11.21 -6.36
CA ARG A 401 -24.50 -10.44 -5.29
C ARG A 401 -24.05 -10.85 -3.88
N ASN A 402 -23.92 -12.16 -3.63
CA ASN A 402 -23.46 -12.65 -2.34
C ASN A 402 -21.96 -12.38 -2.10
N ALA A 403 -21.14 -12.48 -3.15
CA ALA A 403 -19.73 -12.11 -3.10
C ALA A 403 -19.55 -10.61 -2.80
N TYR A 404 -20.37 -9.73 -3.38
CA TYR A 404 -20.39 -8.30 -3.04
C TYR A 404 -20.71 -8.07 -1.57
N LYS A 405 -21.75 -8.72 -1.03
CA LYS A 405 -22.11 -8.61 0.40
C LYS A 405 -20.94 -9.03 1.30
N LEU A 406 -20.34 -10.18 1.02
CA LEU A 406 -19.17 -10.67 1.76
C LEU A 406 -17.97 -9.73 1.64
N TYR A 407 -17.70 -9.23 0.45
CA TYR A 407 -16.64 -8.25 0.19
C TYR A 407 -16.79 -7.00 1.08
N TYR A 408 -17.99 -6.41 1.12
CA TYR A 408 -18.26 -5.23 1.95
C TYR A 408 -18.27 -5.55 3.45
N TYR A 409 -18.64 -6.77 3.86
CA TYR A 409 -18.49 -7.19 5.26
C TYR A 409 -17.03 -7.26 5.70
N PHE A 410 -16.12 -7.76 4.84
CA PHE A 410 -14.69 -7.82 5.12
C PHE A 410 -13.94 -6.51 4.85
N TRP A 411 -14.57 -5.54 4.18
CA TRP A 411 -13.97 -4.25 3.84
C TRP A 411 -13.27 -3.53 5.02
N PRO A 412 -13.82 -3.50 6.26
CA PRO A 412 -13.14 -2.85 7.38
C PRO A 412 -11.78 -3.44 7.74
N LEU A 413 -11.50 -4.68 7.35
CA LEU A 413 -10.21 -5.34 7.59
C LEU A 413 -9.24 -5.19 6.41
N ASN A 414 -9.68 -4.72 5.24
CA ASN A 414 -8.85 -4.58 4.05
C ASN A 414 -8.09 -5.87 3.69
N ILE A 415 -8.77 -7.02 3.84
CA ILE A 415 -8.24 -8.35 3.51
C ILE A 415 -8.41 -8.66 2.01
N CYS A 416 -9.29 -7.93 1.32
CA CYS A 416 -9.41 -7.99 -0.15
C CYS A 416 -9.56 -6.57 -0.69
N ASN A 417 -8.63 -6.14 -1.53
CA ASN A 417 -8.60 -4.75 -2.02
C ASN A 417 -8.54 -4.65 -3.54
N SER A 418 -8.87 -3.46 -4.05
CA SER A 418 -8.55 -3.01 -5.40
C SER A 418 -7.20 -2.29 -5.41
N TYR A 419 -6.42 -2.50 -6.47
CA TYR A 419 -5.07 -1.93 -6.59
C TYR A 419 -4.90 -1.18 -7.91
N ALA A 420 -4.10 -0.11 -7.91
CA ALA A 420 -3.77 0.67 -9.10
C ALA A 420 -2.33 1.17 -8.97
N MET A 421 -1.37 0.46 -9.56
CA MET A 421 0.04 0.79 -9.40
C MET A 421 0.51 1.75 -10.48
N LEU A 422 1.57 2.50 -10.17
CA LEU A 422 2.26 3.35 -11.14
C LEU A 422 1.33 4.36 -11.84
N THR A 423 0.29 4.82 -11.15
CA THR A 423 -0.64 5.83 -11.66
C THR A 423 -0.11 7.23 -11.38
N SER A 424 -0.11 8.08 -12.40
CA SER A 424 0.19 9.50 -12.26
C SER A 424 -0.61 10.28 -13.28
N THR A 425 -1.71 10.86 -12.83
CA THR A 425 -2.63 11.62 -13.68
C THR A 425 -2.09 13.00 -14.06
N THR A 426 -1.20 13.57 -13.25
CA THR A 426 -0.78 14.97 -13.40
C THR A 426 0.49 15.13 -14.22
N LYS A 427 0.52 16.17 -15.06
CA LYS A 427 1.71 16.57 -15.85
C LYS A 427 2.77 17.32 -15.03
N CYS A 428 2.34 17.89 -13.89
CA CYS A 428 3.20 18.60 -12.95
C CYS A 428 2.98 18.01 -11.56
N ARG A 429 4.02 18.06 -10.73
CA ARG A 429 3.92 17.67 -9.32
C ARG A 429 3.31 18.83 -8.55
N GLN A 430 2.09 18.67 -8.05
CA GLN A 430 1.50 19.64 -7.15
C GLN A 430 1.99 19.40 -5.72
N GLU A 431 2.32 20.48 -5.02
CA GLU A 431 2.87 20.38 -3.68
C GLU A 431 2.46 21.57 -2.83
N ILE A 432 2.04 21.28 -1.61
CA ILE A 432 1.61 22.31 -0.66
C ILE A 432 2.79 22.73 0.20
N ILE A 433 3.11 24.00 0.19
CA ILE A 433 4.18 24.58 0.99
C ILE A 433 3.55 25.35 2.14
N ILE A 434 4.06 25.10 3.33
CA ILE A 434 3.63 25.80 4.54
C ILE A 434 4.65 26.89 4.81
N GLU A 435 4.18 28.12 4.90
CA GLU A 435 4.98 29.29 5.20
C GLU A 435 4.54 29.88 6.54
N GLU A 436 5.50 30.28 7.35
CA GLU A 436 5.28 30.92 8.64
C GLU A 436 5.82 32.35 8.61
N LEU A 437 5.02 33.30 9.07
CA LEU A 437 5.43 34.69 9.22
C LEU A 437 6.10 34.89 10.57
N HIS A 438 7.36 35.31 10.55
CA HIS A 438 8.15 35.62 11.74
C HIS A 438 8.61 37.07 11.73
N LYS A 439 8.61 37.72 12.90
CA LYS A 439 9.22 39.03 13.09
C LYS A 439 10.70 38.84 13.44
N ILE A 440 11.60 39.32 12.58
CA ILE A 440 13.05 39.22 12.78
C ILE A 440 13.60 40.64 12.80
N GLY A 441 13.90 41.15 14.00
CA GLY A 441 14.18 42.57 14.21
C GLY A 441 12.94 43.41 13.91
N ASN A 442 13.06 44.35 12.97
CA ASN A 442 11.98 45.24 12.54
C ASN A 442 11.23 44.76 11.28
N GLU A 443 11.67 43.68 10.64
CA GLU A 443 11.07 43.18 9.40
C GLU A 443 10.26 41.89 9.63
N TYR A 444 9.15 41.77 8.90
CA TYR A 444 8.36 40.54 8.83
C TYR A 444 8.81 39.69 7.65
N LYS A 445 9.25 38.45 7.90
CA LYS A 445 9.74 37.53 6.87
C LYS A 445 8.96 36.22 6.90
N TRP A 446 8.50 35.80 5.72
CA TRP A 446 7.94 34.47 5.50
C TRP A 446 9.08 33.44 5.43
N LYS A 447 8.96 32.37 6.21
CA LYS A 447 9.90 31.24 6.21
C LYS A 447 9.18 29.95 5.84
N TYR A 448 9.83 29.13 5.03
CA TYR A 448 9.32 27.83 4.64
C TYR A 448 9.47 26.80 5.76
N VAL A 449 8.43 26.03 6.01
CA VAL A 449 8.49 24.87 6.89
C VAL A 449 9.03 23.68 6.10
N ASN A 450 10.30 23.35 6.35
CA ASN A 450 11.01 22.28 5.65
C ASN A 450 10.81 20.92 6.33
N PHE A 451 10.27 19.96 5.58
CA PHE A 451 10.14 18.56 6.04
C PHE A 451 11.43 17.76 5.76
N ASN A 452 11.58 16.62 6.43
CA ASN A 452 12.78 15.79 6.33
C ASN A 452 12.92 15.09 4.97
N TYR A 453 11.80 14.65 4.40
CA TYR A 453 11.75 13.79 3.22
C TYR A 453 11.21 14.52 1.98
N LYS A 454 10.34 15.50 2.18
CA LYS A 454 9.69 16.26 1.12
C LYS A 454 10.67 17.19 0.38
N PRO A 455 10.60 17.31 -0.95
CA PRO A 455 11.46 18.24 -1.72
C PRO A 455 11.00 19.70 -1.53
N GLY A 456 11.39 20.33 -0.41
CA GLY A 456 11.15 21.76 -0.19
C GLY A 456 12.17 22.65 -0.90
N ASN A 457 13.46 22.28 -0.81
CA ASN A 457 14.56 23.06 -1.37
C ASN A 457 14.80 22.68 -2.84
N ILE A 458 14.66 23.67 -3.73
CA ILE A 458 14.78 23.54 -5.19
C ILE A 458 16.19 23.06 -5.62
N ASN A 459 17.20 23.26 -4.78
CA ASN A 459 18.59 22.87 -5.01
C ASN A 459 18.95 21.48 -4.44
N LYS A 460 18.02 20.80 -3.76
CA LYS A 460 18.26 19.51 -3.10
C LYS A 460 17.35 18.44 -3.68
N ILE A 461 17.92 17.27 -3.96
CA ILE A 461 17.13 16.10 -4.38
C ILE A 461 16.62 15.32 -3.16
N GLY A 462 15.53 14.56 -3.34
CA GLY A 462 14.92 13.77 -2.26
C GLY A 462 15.90 12.77 -1.64
N SER A 463 15.69 12.45 -0.36
CA SER A 463 16.50 11.46 0.36
C SER A 463 16.18 10.04 -0.11
N ILE A 464 17.18 9.14 -0.02
CA ILE A 464 17.00 7.75 -0.41
C ILE A 464 16.47 6.94 0.79
N LEU A 465 15.43 6.16 0.56
CA LEU A 465 14.66 5.46 1.59
C LEU A 465 15.01 3.94 1.66
N TRP A 466 16.29 3.57 1.54
CA TRP A 466 16.78 2.18 1.35
C TRP A 466 16.20 1.11 2.31
N TRP A 467 15.76 1.46 3.52
CA TRP A 467 15.31 0.51 4.55
C TRP A 467 13.79 0.31 4.66
N GLY A 468 13.02 0.67 3.63
CA GLY A 468 11.56 0.49 3.62
C GLY A 468 10.79 1.46 4.51
N HIS A 469 11.43 2.55 4.93
CA HIS A 469 10.73 3.60 5.66
C HIS A 469 9.76 4.36 4.74
N ILE A 470 8.54 4.56 5.22
CA ILE A 470 7.49 5.32 4.53
C ILE A 470 7.23 6.60 5.33
N PRO A 471 7.58 7.80 4.83
CA PRO A 471 7.27 9.05 5.51
C PRO A 471 5.78 9.38 5.33
N ARG A 472 4.95 8.89 6.26
CA ARG A 472 3.48 8.82 6.09
C ARG A 472 2.84 10.19 6.03
N LEU A 473 3.32 11.14 6.84
CA LEU A 473 2.80 12.51 6.86
C LEU A 473 3.13 13.26 5.56
N GLU A 474 4.39 13.23 5.13
CA GLU A 474 4.82 13.89 3.90
C GLU A 474 4.12 13.30 2.67
N TRP A 475 3.93 11.98 2.63
CA TRP A 475 3.16 11.33 1.56
C TRP A 475 1.69 11.77 1.57
N LYS A 476 1.09 11.98 2.75
CA LYS A 476 -0.27 12.52 2.83
C LYS A 476 -0.38 13.94 2.30
N PHE A 477 0.61 14.79 2.52
CA PHE A 477 0.65 16.12 1.89
C PHE A 477 0.77 16.04 0.37
N TYR A 478 1.56 15.09 -0.15
CA TYR A 478 1.66 14.85 -1.59
C TYR A 478 0.31 14.43 -2.19
N TYR A 479 -0.36 13.44 -1.62
CA TYR A 479 -1.67 13.00 -2.12
C TYR A 479 -2.76 14.05 -1.93
N PHE A 480 -2.69 14.83 -0.85
CA PHE A 480 -3.63 15.93 -0.61
C PHE A 480 -3.56 17.00 -1.70
N ALA A 481 -2.35 17.36 -2.15
CA ALA A 481 -2.18 18.34 -3.22
C ALA A 481 -2.85 17.92 -4.54
N ASN A 482 -2.86 16.61 -4.83
CA ASN A 482 -3.50 16.04 -6.02
C ASN A 482 -5.00 15.75 -5.82
N SER A 483 -5.55 15.93 -4.62
CA SER A 483 -6.95 15.58 -4.33
C SER A 483 -7.93 16.61 -4.90
N THR A 484 -8.89 16.14 -5.70
CA THR A 484 -9.90 16.99 -6.36
C THR A 484 -11.02 17.42 -5.41
N GLU A 485 -11.17 16.76 -4.26
CA GLU A 485 -12.24 17.03 -3.29
C GLU A 485 -12.08 18.37 -2.58
N TYR A 486 -10.86 18.74 -2.18
CA TYR A 486 -10.58 20.06 -1.62
C TYR A 486 -10.94 21.16 -2.61
N ASN A 487 -10.61 20.96 -3.90
CA ASN A 487 -10.88 21.94 -4.96
C ASN A 487 -12.37 22.24 -5.16
N LYS A 488 -13.27 21.34 -4.71
CA LYS A 488 -14.72 21.47 -4.90
C LYS A 488 -15.49 21.90 -3.65
N LYS A 489 -15.05 21.49 -2.45
CA LYS A 489 -15.83 21.68 -1.21
C LYS A 489 -15.15 22.58 -0.17
N GLY A 490 -13.89 22.97 -0.35
CA GLY A 490 -13.15 23.78 0.64
C GLY A 490 -12.94 23.10 1.99
N THR A 491 -13.24 21.81 2.11
CA THR A 491 -13.09 21.04 3.35
C THR A 491 -11.71 20.42 3.44
N TYR A 492 -10.97 20.73 4.50
CA TYR A 492 -9.65 20.16 4.77
C TYR A 492 -9.76 18.84 5.57
N PRO A 493 -8.94 17.82 5.26
CA PRO A 493 -8.84 16.62 6.08
C PRO A 493 -8.45 16.92 7.52
N ILE A 494 -9.00 16.13 8.46
CA ILE A 494 -8.81 16.33 9.92
C ILE A 494 -7.33 16.34 10.30
N TYR A 495 -6.51 15.48 9.70
CA TYR A 495 -5.08 15.42 10.00
C TYR A 495 -4.34 16.71 9.61
N ILE A 496 -4.80 17.44 8.60
CA ILE A 496 -4.20 18.72 8.19
C ILE A 496 -4.59 19.80 9.18
N CYS A 497 -5.87 19.90 9.51
CA CYS A 497 -6.36 20.86 10.51
C CYS A 497 -5.65 20.67 11.85
N SER A 498 -5.55 19.42 12.31
CA SER A 498 -4.85 19.09 13.54
C SER A 498 -3.35 19.40 13.45
N PHE A 499 -2.69 19.01 12.36
CA PHE A 499 -1.28 19.33 12.15
C PHE A 499 -1.01 20.85 12.20
N LEU A 500 -1.83 21.66 11.55
CA LEU A 500 -1.67 23.12 11.53
C LEU A 500 -1.92 23.74 12.91
N LYS A 501 -2.94 23.26 13.65
CA LYS A 501 -3.21 23.68 15.02
C LYS A 501 -2.02 23.39 15.94
N LYS A 502 -1.42 22.21 15.81
CA LYS A 502 -0.26 21.79 16.61
C LYS A 502 1.02 22.53 16.21
N LEU A 503 1.20 22.77 14.92
CA LEU A 503 2.30 23.57 14.39
C LEU A 503 2.26 25.00 14.94
N TYR A 504 1.05 25.58 15.02
CA TYR A 504 0.80 26.89 15.62
C TYR A 504 1.13 26.91 17.11
N ASN A 505 0.63 25.94 17.88
CA ASN A 505 0.85 25.85 19.33
C ASN A 505 2.28 25.46 19.75
N ARG A 506 3.16 25.11 18.80
CA ARG A 506 4.54 24.62 19.05
C ARG A 506 4.59 23.46 20.04
N GLU A 507 3.71 22.48 19.86
CA GLU A 507 3.72 21.27 20.69
C GLU A 507 5.07 20.53 20.58
N LYS A 508 5.60 20.06 21.72
CA LYS A 508 6.98 19.56 21.84
C LYS A 508 7.29 18.41 20.89
N GLY A 509 6.33 17.50 20.66
CA GLY A 509 6.46 16.42 19.69
C GLY A 509 6.75 16.91 18.26
N MET A 510 6.09 17.98 17.82
CA MET A 510 6.21 18.51 16.45
C MET A 510 7.57 19.15 16.16
N ILE A 511 8.19 19.78 17.15
CA ILE A 511 9.49 20.47 17.00
C ILE A 511 10.58 19.47 16.57
N SER A 512 10.48 18.21 17.01
CA SER A 512 11.43 17.15 16.62
C SER A 512 11.40 16.79 15.14
N MET A 513 10.34 17.13 14.40
CA MET A 513 10.23 16.87 12.96
C MET A 513 11.04 17.85 12.11
N PHE A 514 11.29 19.06 12.61
CA PHE A 514 11.92 20.13 11.86
C PHE A 514 13.39 20.27 12.25
N LYS A 515 14.27 20.30 11.25
CA LYS A 515 15.73 20.42 11.46
C LYS A 515 16.19 21.83 11.85
N GLU A 516 15.34 22.83 11.65
CA GLU A 516 15.74 24.23 11.75
C GLU A 516 15.38 24.84 13.11
N LYS A 517 16.40 25.32 13.82
CA LYS A 517 16.28 25.98 15.13
C LYS A 517 15.40 27.24 15.09
N HIS A 518 15.27 27.89 13.94
CA HIS A 518 14.48 29.13 13.76
C HIS A 518 12.97 28.95 13.91
N ILE A 519 12.48 27.71 13.91
CA ILE A 519 11.05 27.36 13.99
C ILE A 519 10.58 27.28 15.45
N GLN A 520 11.43 27.60 16.44
CA GLN A 520 11.03 27.58 17.86
C GLN A 520 10.09 28.72 18.25
N ALA A 521 10.16 29.88 17.58
CA ALA A 521 9.26 31.00 17.86
C ALA A 521 7.83 30.74 17.35
N VAL A 522 6.82 31.24 18.04
CA VAL A 522 5.41 31.16 17.61
C VAL A 522 5.21 32.05 16.38
N PRO A 523 4.65 31.53 15.27
CA PRO A 523 4.43 32.31 14.06
C PRO A 523 3.28 33.31 14.23
N LEU A 524 3.32 34.43 13.51
CA LEU A 524 2.23 35.42 13.48
C LEU A 524 1.11 35.02 12.50
N MET A 525 1.48 34.37 11.41
CA MET A 525 0.54 33.85 10.42
C MET A 525 1.12 32.56 9.82
N ILE A 526 0.22 31.64 9.49
CA ILE A 526 0.57 30.43 8.74
C ILE A 526 -0.15 30.52 7.40
N LYS A 527 0.59 30.31 6.31
CA LYS A 527 0.07 30.36 4.95
C LYS A 527 0.32 29.03 4.25
N LEU A 528 -0.72 28.53 3.58
CA LEU A 528 -0.70 27.32 2.78
C LEU A 528 -0.69 27.70 1.31
N ASN A 529 0.42 27.46 0.63
CA ASN A 529 0.59 27.79 -0.77
C ASN A 529 0.64 26.53 -1.62
N LEU A 530 -0.11 26.51 -2.71
CA LEU A 530 -0.02 25.46 -3.72
C LEU A 530 1.04 25.85 -4.75
N HIS A 531 2.03 24.98 -4.91
CA HIS A 531 3.08 25.13 -5.90
C HIS A 531 3.04 23.99 -6.91
N ASP A 532 3.36 24.32 -8.16
CA ASP A 532 3.72 23.33 -9.15
C ASP A 532 5.24 23.17 -9.17
N TYR A 533 5.67 21.92 -9.17
CA TYR A 533 7.06 21.51 -9.32
C TYR A 533 7.24 20.79 -10.65
N LYS A 534 8.34 21.12 -11.32
CA LYS A 534 8.90 20.39 -12.47
C LYS A 534 10.37 20.10 -12.17
N MET A 535 10.91 19.01 -12.71
CA MET A 535 12.37 18.85 -12.69
C MET A 535 13.02 19.93 -13.57
N ASN A 536 14.16 20.46 -13.14
CA ASN A 536 14.95 21.34 -13.96
C ASN A 536 15.75 20.50 -14.96
N ILE A 537 15.49 20.70 -16.25
CA ILE A 537 16.04 19.89 -17.33
C ILE A 537 17.05 20.75 -18.11
N LYS A 538 18.07 21.29 -17.42
CA LYS A 538 19.16 21.98 -18.12
C LYS A 538 19.95 20.93 -18.93
N GLY A 539 19.79 20.96 -20.25
CA GLY A 539 20.57 20.14 -21.19
C GLY A 539 19.85 18.92 -21.81
N CYS A 540 18.55 18.69 -21.57
CA CYS A 540 17.76 17.82 -22.46
C CYS A 540 16.88 18.71 -23.34
N ARG A 541 16.75 18.35 -24.63
CA ARG A 541 15.95 19.09 -25.61
C ARG A 541 14.60 19.50 -24.98
N GLU A 542 14.38 20.80 -24.88
CA GLU A 542 13.10 21.35 -24.49
C GLU A 542 12.08 20.89 -25.54
N MET A 543 11.23 19.92 -25.20
CA MET A 543 10.04 19.65 -26.00
C MET A 543 8.95 20.58 -25.50
N ASP A 544 8.82 21.69 -26.23
CA ASP A 544 7.68 22.55 -26.45
C ASP A 544 6.66 22.73 -25.31
N ASP A 545 6.53 24.00 -24.92
CA ASP A 545 5.39 24.55 -24.21
C ASP A 545 4.09 24.29 -24.98
N ILE A 546 3.45 23.15 -24.71
CA ILE A 546 2.05 22.93 -25.10
C ILE A 546 1.19 23.76 -24.13
N PRO A 547 0.40 24.73 -24.63
CA PRO A 547 -0.34 25.65 -23.77
C PRO A 547 -1.32 24.89 -22.87
N MET A 548 -1.28 25.21 -21.58
CA MET A 548 -2.22 24.73 -20.57
C MET A 548 -3.64 25.24 -20.88
N LYS A 549 -4.43 24.49 -21.66
CA LYS A 549 -5.89 24.64 -21.65
C LYS A 549 -6.43 23.92 -20.41
N SER A 550 -6.56 24.60 -19.27
CA SER A 550 -7.51 24.23 -18.18
C SER A 550 -7.51 25.11 -16.93
N PHE A 551 -6.86 26.28 -16.89
CA PHE A 551 -7.10 27.23 -15.79
C PHE A 551 -7.23 28.66 -16.34
N PRO A 552 -8.19 29.47 -15.85
CA PRO A 552 -8.30 30.85 -16.25
C PRO A 552 -6.99 31.59 -15.93
N PRO A 553 -6.59 32.59 -16.73
CA PRO A 553 -5.34 33.32 -16.55
C PRO A 553 -5.47 34.23 -15.32
N GLN A 554 -5.34 33.66 -14.13
CA GLN A 554 -4.90 34.40 -12.95
C GLN A 554 -3.38 34.48 -13.02
N GLU A 555 -2.84 35.68 -12.88
CA GLU A 555 -1.42 36.06 -12.93
C GLU A 555 -0.50 34.98 -12.35
N CYS A 556 -0.02 34.06 -13.20
CA CYS A 556 0.85 32.99 -12.77
C CYS A 556 2.24 33.57 -12.51
N LYS A 557 2.74 33.43 -11.28
CA LYS A 557 4.10 33.86 -10.92
C LYS A 557 5.15 33.12 -11.76
N PRO A 558 6.30 33.77 -12.05
CA PRO A 558 7.37 33.15 -12.83
C PRO A 558 7.95 31.91 -12.14
N TRP A 559 8.57 31.02 -12.92
CA TRP A 559 9.22 29.83 -12.40
C TRP A 559 10.53 30.17 -11.69
N GLU A 560 10.62 29.86 -10.40
CA GLU A 560 11.87 29.84 -9.65
C GLU A 560 12.68 28.60 -10.07
N CYS A 561 13.88 28.81 -10.59
CA CYS A 561 14.75 27.75 -11.07
C CYS A 561 15.87 27.47 -10.07
N GLY A 562 15.97 26.23 -9.60
CA GLY A 562 17.11 25.75 -8.81
C GLY A 562 17.86 24.63 -9.53
N LYS A 563 18.80 23.99 -8.83
CA LYS A 563 19.67 22.97 -9.42
C LYS A 563 18.91 21.78 -10.00
N TYR A 564 17.89 21.29 -9.29
CA TYR A 564 17.16 20.06 -9.68
C TYR A 564 15.68 20.31 -9.97
N TRP A 565 15.10 21.39 -9.45
CA TRP A 565 13.68 21.67 -9.55
C TRP A 565 13.44 23.05 -10.18
N LYS A 566 12.29 23.20 -10.82
CA LYS A 566 11.63 24.47 -11.12
C LYS A 566 10.35 24.49 -10.29
N ARG A 567 10.08 25.60 -9.62
CA ARG A 567 8.90 25.78 -8.77
C ARG A 567 8.15 27.03 -9.20
N ARG A 568 6.83 26.97 -9.29
CA ARG A 568 5.99 28.17 -9.41
C ARG A 568 4.88 28.15 -8.36
N GLU A 569 4.55 29.31 -7.83
CA GLU A 569 3.37 29.48 -7.00
C GLU A 569 2.13 29.54 -7.90
N VAL A 570 1.13 28.71 -7.60
CA VAL A 570 -0.13 28.65 -8.35
C VAL A 570 -1.16 29.52 -7.67
N ARG A 571 -1.38 29.31 -6.38
CA ARG A 571 -2.32 30.08 -5.55
C ARG A 571 -2.08 29.88 -4.07
N VAL A 572 -2.51 30.85 -3.28
CA VAL A 572 -2.66 30.72 -1.83
C VAL A 572 -3.96 29.96 -1.56
N LEU A 573 -3.87 28.86 -0.82
CA LEU A 573 -5.03 28.06 -0.44
C LEU A 573 -5.74 28.68 0.77
N GLU A 574 -4.96 29.05 1.78
CA GLU A 574 -5.47 29.61 3.03
C GLU A 574 -4.39 30.40 3.75
N THR A 575 -4.77 31.48 4.44
CA THR A 575 -3.90 32.22 5.35
C THR A 575 -4.56 32.27 6.71
N LEU A 576 -3.97 31.59 7.68
CA LEU A 576 -4.42 31.52 9.06
C LEU A 576 -3.71 32.63 9.84
N LYS A 577 -4.48 33.63 10.28
CA LYS A 577 -3.97 34.62 11.24
C LYS A 577 -3.88 33.96 12.60
N CYS A 578 -2.71 34.00 13.22
CA CYS A 578 -2.56 33.58 14.59
C CYS A 578 -3.23 34.64 15.46
N ARG A 579 -4.28 34.28 16.20
CA ARG A 579 -4.81 35.18 17.23
C ARG A 579 -3.70 35.37 18.26
N GLU A 580 -3.36 36.62 18.57
CA GLU A 580 -2.71 36.88 19.85
C GLU A 580 -3.64 36.34 20.93
N ASN A 581 -3.14 35.45 21.78
CA ASN A 581 -3.85 35.15 23.02
C ASN A 581 -3.99 36.48 23.77
N LYS A 582 -5.18 37.07 23.75
CA LYS A 582 -5.58 38.05 24.75
C LYS A 582 -5.70 37.32 26.08
N THR A 583 -4.61 37.31 26.83
CA THR A 583 -4.51 37.05 28.26
C THR A 583 -3.41 38.01 28.72
N ASN A 584 -3.66 39.22 29.23
CA ASN A 584 -4.51 39.62 30.36
C ASN A 584 -4.36 38.69 31.55
#